data_AF-A0A0D0U018-F1
#
_entry.id   AF-A0A0D0U018-F1
#
_cell.length_a   1.000
_cell.length_b   1.000
_cell.length_c   1.000
_cell.angle_alpha   90.00
_cell.angle_beta   90.00
_cell.angle_gamma   90.00
#
_symmetry.space_group_name_H-M   'P 1'
#
loop_
_entity.id
_entity.type
_entity.pdbx_description
1 polymer ?
#
loop_
_entity_poly.entity_id
_entity_poly.type
_entity_poly.pdbx_seq_one_letter_code
_entity_poly.pdbx_strand_id
1 'polypeptide(L)'
;MTLLSGTVQASPPLLSLLSSTSSPALSPLFIAVTDSSSPNSVITTINDNQQVEKAGSRITIPKNPAQGSIADQVIHIQSPDLRSTYIQAGCSQTAFRRSLKGKERDDMMVPLGVELPWIGMQVKKLNRRELSFEVGVVDSRGREGVIRCSSYKVGLYSTLEQGV
;
A
#
# COMPACT_ATOMS: atom_id res chain seq x y z
N MET A 1 15.50 14.45 8.53
CA MET A 1 15.25 13.26 9.36
C MET A 1 14.35 12.35 8.54
N THR A 2 14.78 11.10 8.38
CA THR A 2 14.09 10.02 7.67
C THR A 2 14.14 8.80 8.58
N LEU A 3 13.08 7.99 8.59
CA LEU A 3 12.85 6.99 9.64
C LEU A 3 13.86 5.84 9.60
N LEU A 4 14.26 5.42 8.41
CA LEU A 4 15.15 4.28 8.20
C LEU A 4 16.58 4.68 7.82
N SER A 5 16.89 5.98 7.78
CA SER A 5 18.25 6.45 7.51
C SER A 5 19.15 6.14 8.69
N GLY A 6 20.22 5.39 8.43
CA GLY A 6 21.13 4.86 9.46
C GLY A 6 20.86 3.40 9.87
N THR A 7 19.80 2.77 9.35
CA THR A 7 19.65 1.31 9.46
C THR A 7 20.58 0.61 8.47
N VAL A 8 21.00 -0.62 8.78
CA VAL A 8 21.80 -1.44 7.86
C VAL A 8 20.90 -1.92 6.73
N GLN A 9 20.91 -1.22 5.60
CA GLN A 9 20.15 -1.58 4.40
C GLN A 9 21.00 -2.35 3.36
N ALA A 10 22.32 -2.42 3.55
CA ALA A 10 23.25 -2.98 2.57
C ALA A 10 23.43 -4.51 2.66
N SER A 11 23.21 -5.12 3.83
CA SER A 11 23.39 -6.58 4.00
C SER A 11 22.55 -7.12 5.16
N PRO A 12 21.53 -7.96 4.91
CA PRO A 12 21.05 -8.37 3.58
C PRO A 12 20.38 -7.20 2.83
N PRO A 13 20.42 -7.15 1.49
CA PRO A 13 19.82 -6.09 0.68
C PRO A 13 18.30 -6.25 0.57
N LEU A 14 17.64 -6.63 1.66
CA LEU A 14 16.21 -6.88 1.74
C LEU A 14 15.66 -6.22 2.99
N LEU A 15 14.73 -5.29 2.78
CA LEU A 15 13.97 -4.65 3.84
C LEU A 15 12.49 -5.00 3.68
N SER A 16 11.94 -5.72 4.65
CA SER A 16 10.50 -5.96 4.71
C SER A 16 9.81 -4.82 5.44
N LEU A 17 8.94 -4.08 4.75
CA LEU A 17 8.16 -2.98 5.34
C LEU A 17 6.85 -3.47 5.96
N LEU A 18 6.23 -4.48 5.34
CA LEU A 18 4.91 -4.99 5.68
C LEU A 18 4.92 -6.52 5.63
N SER A 19 4.42 -7.17 6.69
CA SER A 19 4.20 -8.61 6.72
C SER A 19 2.82 -8.91 7.28
N SER A 20 1.95 -9.59 6.54
CA SER A 20 0.58 -9.90 7.00
C SER A 20 0.53 -10.91 8.14
N THR A 21 1.63 -11.63 8.39
CA THR A 21 1.77 -12.64 9.45
C THR A 21 2.43 -12.11 10.71
N SER A 22 2.82 -10.83 10.76
CA SER A 22 3.35 -10.22 11.99
C SER A 22 2.24 -9.88 13.00
N SER A 23 2.65 -9.60 14.24
CA SER A 23 1.75 -9.10 15.29
C SER A 23 2.24 -7.75 15.80
N PRO A 24 1.59 -6.61 15.46
CA PRO A 24 0.39 -6.50 14.63
C PRO A 24 0.65 -6.78 13.14
N ALA A 25 -0.39 -7.21 12.40
CA ALA A 25 -0.29 -7.52 10.97
C ALA A 25 0.00 -6.27 10.13
N LEU A 26 -0.64 -5.15 10.48
CA LEU A 26 -0.24 -3.85 9.97
C LEU A 26 0.84 -3.28 10.90
N SER A 27 2.06 -3.20 10.39
CA SER A 27 3.18 -2.61 11.12
C SER A 27 2.84 -1.19 11.60
N PRO A 28 3.29 -0.74 12.79
CA PRO A 28 3.11 0.64 13.25
C PRO A 28 3.72 1.70 12.32
N LEU A 29 4.56 1.27 11.36
CA LEU A 29 5.07 2.13 10.29
C LEU A 29 3.98 2.60 9.31
N PHE A 30 2.86 1.89 9.25
CA PHE A 30 1.76 2.17 8.34
C PHE A 30 0.59 2.78 9.10
N ILE A 31 0.04 3.86 8.53
CA ILE A 31 -1.28 4.35 8.88
C ILE A 31 -2.33 3.69 7.98
N ALA A 32 -3.47 3.34 8.56
CA ALA A 32 -4.63 2.87 7.82
C ALA A 32 -5.64 4.02 7.68
N VAL A 33 -6.05 4.31 6.46
CA VAL A 33 -7.06 5.31 6.14
C VAL A 33 -8.27 4.60 5.57
N THR A 34 -9.44 4.86 6.14
CA THR A 34 -10.73 4.32 5.72
C THR A 34 -11.76 5.43 5.62
N ASP A 35 -12.64 5.34 4.63
CA ASP A 35 -13.79 6.22 4.50
C ASP A 35 -14.86 5.89 5.55
N SER A 36 -15.07 6.79 6.50
CA SER A 36 -16.08 6.62 7.56
C SER A 36 -17.51 6.72 7.05
N SER A 37 -17.72 7.30 5.86
CA SER A 37 -19.04 7.46 5.25
C SER A 37 -19.53 6.19 4.53
N SER A 38 -18.62 5.23 4.27
CA SER A 38 -18.96 3.99 3.57
C SER A 38 -18.72 2.75 4.43
N PRO A 39 -19.75 1.92 4.67
CA PRO A 39 -19.59 0.65 5.40
C PRO A 39 -18.76 -0.38 4.61
N ASN A 40 -18.50 -0.13 3.33
CA ASN A 40 -17.72 -1.01 2.45
C ASN A 40 -16.23 -0.63 2.39
N SER A 41 -15.80 0.43 3.08
CA SER A 41 -14.39 0.77 3.25
C SER A 41 -13.81 0.00 4.44
N VAL A 42 -13.03 -1.05 4.17
CA VAL A 42 -12.54 -1.97 5.20
C VAL A 42 -11.06 -2.30 4.96
N ILE A 43 -10.27 -2.22 6.03
CA ILE A 43 -8.91 -2.77 6.10
C ILE A 43 -8.92 -3.79 7.22
N THR A 44 -8.65 -5.06 6.91
CA THR A 44 -8.66 -6.14 7.90
C THR A 44 -7.70 -7.24 7.50
N THR A 45 -7.53 -8.25 8.36
CA THR A 45 -6.72 -9.41 8.07
C THR A 45 -7.59 -10.65 7.97
N ILE A 46 -7.40 -11.43 6.92
CA ILE A 46 -8.19 -12.64 6.61
C ILE A 46 -7.26 -13.80 6.26
N ASN A 47 -7.74 -15.03 6.33
CA ASN A 47 -7.02 -16.17 5.76
C ASN A 47 -7.41 -16.36 4.29
N ASP A 48 -6.44 -16.47 3.40
CA ASP A 48 -6.70 -16.53 1.96
C ASP A 48 -7.41 -17.84 1.51
N ASN A 49 -7.38 -18.87 2.36
CA ASN A 49 -8.11 -20.14 2.15
C ASN A 49 -9.58 -20.10 2.60
N GLN A 50 -10.00 -19.06 3.33
CA GLN A 50 -11.37 -18.98 3.82
C GLN A 50 -12.27 -18.34 2.77
N GLN A 51 -13.24 -19.10 2.27
CA GLN A 51 -14.39 -18.51 1.59
C GLN A 51 -15.20 -17.74 2.64
N VAL A 52 -15.09 -16.41 2.64
CA VAL A 52 -15.92 -15.55 3.49
C VAL A 52 -17.32 -15.48 2.86
N GLU A 53 -18.07 -16.58 2.94
CA GLU A 53 -19.51 -16.61 2.69
C GLU A 53 -20.22 -16.40 4.03
N LYS A 54 -20.26 -15.16 4.53
CA LYS A 54 -21.15 -14.81 5.63
C LYS A 54 -22.13 -13.74 5.18
N ALA A 55 -23.41 -14.10 5.14
CA ALA A 55 -24.50 -13.14 5.07
C ALA A 55 -24.32 -12.12 6.21
N GLY A 56 -24.10 -10.85 5.85
CA GLY A 56 -23.87 -9.75 6.80
C GLY A 56 -22.40 -9.35 7.04
N SER A 57 -21.40 -10.01 6.42
CA SER A 57 -20.01 -9.51 6.51
C SER A 57 -19.81 -8.28 5.62
N ARG A 58 -19.22 -7.21 6.18
CA ARG A 58 -18.77 -6.02 5.41
C ARG A 58 -17.64 -6.34 4.41
N ILE A 59 -17.05 -7.52 4.53
CA ILE A 59 -15.98 -8.03 3.70
C ILE A 59 -16.59 -8.76 2.50
N THR A 60 -16.25 -8.32 1.30
CA THR A 60 -16.63 -8.89 0.01
C THR A 60 -15.37 -9.36 -0.69
N ILE A 61 -15.11 -10.67 -0.66
CA ILE A 61 -14.02 -11.28 -1.42
C ILE A 61 -14.64 -11.84 -2.70
N PRO A 62 -14.34 -11.28 -3.89
CA PRO A 62 -14.84 -11.85 -5.13
C PRO A 62 -14.39 -13.31 -5.26
N LYS A 63 -15.30 -14.19 -5.69
CA LYS A 63 -14.94 -15.56 -6.05
C LYS A 63 -13.86 -15.48 -7.14
N ASN A 64 -12.65 -15.85 -6.77
CA ASN A 64 -11.52 -15.92 -7.68
C ASN A 64 -11.31 -17.40 -8.02
N PRO A 65 -11.38 -17.81 -9.30
CA PRO A 65 -11.09 -19.19 -9.69
C PRO A 65 -9.65 -19.61 -9.31
N ALA A 66 -8.73 -18.65 -9.21
CA ALA A 66 -7.44 -18.84 -8.56
C ALA A 66 -7.64 -18.79 -7.04
N GLN A 67 -8.06 -19.90 -6.44
CA GLN A 67 -7.97 -20.07 -4.99
C GLN A 67 -6.51 -19.95 -4.56
N GLY A 68 -6.31 -19.33 -3.40
CA GLY A 68 -5.00 -18.90 -2.92
C GLY A 68 -3.99 -20.02 -2.76
N SER A 69 -2.90 -19.94 -3.52
CA SER A 69 -1.73 -20.84 -3.40
C SER A 69 -0.99 -20.73 -2.06
N ILE A 70 -1.34 -19.76 -1.19
CA ILE A 70 -0.56 -19.41 0.00
C ILE A 70 -1.22 -19.93 1.30
N ALA A 71 -2.54 -20.18 1.30
CA ALA A 71 -3.28 -20.73 2.46
C ALA A 71 -2.93 -20.12 3.83
N ASP A 72 -2.60 -18.82 3.86
CA ASP A 72 -2.10 -18.08 5.04
C ASP A 72 -2.82 -16.73 5.21
N GLN A 73 -2.48 -16.02 6.28
CA GLN A 73 -3.01 -14.74 6.68
C GLN A 73 -2.54 -13.62 5.72
N VAL A 74 -3.49 -12.84 5.20
CA VAL A 74 -3.28 -11.73 4.28
C VAL A 74 -4.02 -10.47 4.72
N ILE A 75 -3.44 -9.31 4.43
CA ILE A 75 -4.12 -8.02 4.61
C ILE A 75 -5.08 -7.81 3.44
N HIS A 76 -6.35 -7.59 3.76
CA HIS A 76 -7.42 -7.31 2.81
C HIS A 76 -7.83 -5.85 2.91
N ILE A 77 -7.75 -5.16 1.77
CA ILE A 77 -8.19 -3.78 1.63
C ILE A 77 -9.36 -3.76 0.63
N GLN A 78 -10.49 -3.25 1.08
CA GLN A 78 -11.70 -3.09 0.29
C GLN A 78 -12.13 -1.64 0.31
N SER A 79 -12.47 -1.11 -0.86
CA SER A 79 -13.00 0.25 -0.98
C SER A 79 -13.99 0.40 -2.13
N PRO A 80 -15.01 1.27 -1.99
CA PRO A 80 -15.77 1.77 -3.12
C PRO A 80 -15.00 2.79 -3.99
N ASP A 81 -14.03 3.54 -3.44
CA ASP A 81 -13.17 4.49 -4.18
C ASP A 81 -11.71 4.26 -3.78
N LEU A 82 -10.85 3.94 -4.74
CA LEU A 82 -9.42 3.66 -4.53
C LEU A 82 -8.67 4.78 -3.78
N ARG A 83 -9.19 6.01 -3.78
CA ARG A 83 -8.55 7.16 -3.12
C ARG A 83 -8.93 7.31 -1.65
N SER A 84 -10.01 6.66 -1.21
CA SER A 84 -10.57 6.89 0.14
C SER A 84 -10.17 5.82 1.16
N THR A 85 -9.71 4.66 0.70
CA THR A 85 -9.21 3.59 1.59
C THR A 85 -7.83 3.13 1.16
N TYR A 86 -6.84 3.32 2.01
CA TYR A 86 -5.45 2.95 1.71
C TYR A 86 -4.63 2.75 2.99
N ILE A 87 -3.46 2.14 2.82
CA ILE A 87 -2.41 2.14 3.83
C ILE A 87 -1.24 2.99 3.33
N GLN A 88 -0.60 3.72 4.24
CA GLN A 88 0.52 4.59 3.89
C GLN A 88 1.63 4.45 4.92
N ALA A 89 2.87 4.30 4.44
CA ALA A 89 4.06 4.35 5.28
C ALA A 89 4.89 5.59 4.95
N GLY A 90 5.13 6.40 5.97
CA GLY A 90 5.87 7.65 5.86
C GLY A 90 5.20 8.73 5.01
N CYS A 91 5.84 9.90 4.94
CA CYS A 91 5.35 11.08 4.21
C CYS A 91 6.43 11.67 3.29
N SER A 92 6.07 12.70 2.49
CA SER A 92 7.08 13.46 1.76
C SER A 92 7.91 14.34 2.71
N GLN A 93 9.17 14.61 2.37
CA GLN A 93 10.00 15.57 3.09
C GLN A 93 9.36 16.96 3.10
N THR A 94 8.67 17.35 2.02
CA THR A 94 7.93 18.62 2.01
C THR A 94 6.80 18.62 3.05
N ALA A 95 6.01 17.55 3.14
CA ALA A 95 4.96 17.43 4.16
C ALA A 95 5.55 17.44 5.58
N PHE A 96 6.62 16.66 5.81
CA PHE A 96 7.35 16.62 7.07
C PHE A 96 7.91 17.99 7.50
N ARG A 97 8.50 18.75 6.58
CA ARG A 97 9.03 20.09 6.87
C ARG A 97 7.91 21.09 7.20
N ARG A 98 6.72 20.92 6.61
CA ARG A 98 5.55 21.75 6.94
C ARG A 98 5.00 21.40 8.32
N SER A 99 4.91 20.13 8.67
CA SER A 99 4.42 19.71 9.99
C SER A 99 5.34 20.15 11.13
N LEU A 100 6.66 20.19 10.91
CA LEU A 100 7.63 20.74 11.88
C LEU A 100 7.40 22.23 12.23
N LYS A 101 6.72 22.99 11.37
CA LYS A 101 6.37 24.40 11.63
C LYS A 101 5.04 24.53 12.38
N GLY A 102 4.26 23.45 12.51
CA GLY A 102 3.04 23.37 13.31
C GLY A 102 3.32 22.96 14.76
N LYS A 103 2.32 23.12 15.65
CA LYS A 103 2.43 22.80 17.09
C LYS A 103 2.14 21.33 17.44
N GLU A 104 1.66 20.51 16.51
CA GLU A 104 1.34 19.09 16.76
C GLU A 104 2.54 18.20 16.44
N ARG A 105 3.24 17.75 17.49
CA ARG A 105 4.42 16.87 17.36
C ARG A 105 4.11 15.38 17.51
N ASP A 106 2.99 15.00 18.12
CA ASP A 106 2.78 13.62 18.57
C ASP A 106 2.37 12.64 17.45
N ASP A 107 1.70 13.10 16.38
CA ASP A 107 1.26 12.24 15.25
C ASP A 107 2.03 12.53 13.94
N MET A 108 3.29 12.95 14.06
CA MET A 108 4.04 13.41 12.90
C MET A 108 4.66 12.25 12.11
N MET A 109 4.02 11.86 11.01
CA MET A 109 4.56 10.87 10.09
C MET A 109 5.89 11.35 9.48
N VAL A 110 6.90 10.48 9.45
CA VAL A 110 8.28 10.79 9.01
C VAL A 110 8.56 10.18 7.63
N PRO A 111 9.34 10.80 6.74
CA PRO A 111 9.73 10.19 5.47
C PRO A 111 10.51 8.88 5.69
N LEU A 112 10.26 7.84 4.89
CA LEU A 112 10.83 6.50 5.13
C LEU A 112 12.36 6.46 5.00
N GLY A 113 12.94 7.02 3.93
CA GLY A 113 14.39 6.97 3.70
C GLY A 113 14.92 5.57 3.39
N VAL A 114 14.18 4.80 2.58
CA VAL A 114 14.66 3.55 2.00
C VAL A 114 15.54 3.88 0.79
N GLU A 115 16.74 3.30 0.75
CA GLU A 115 17.74 3.54 -0.30
C GLU A 115 17.88 2.35 -1.27
N LEU A 116 17.12 1.27 -1.03
CA LEU A 116 17.12 0.08 -1.89
C LEU A 116 16.54 0.39 -3.28
N PRO A 117 17.17 -0.11 -4.37
CA PRO A 117 16.78 0.23 -5.73
C PRO A 117 15.51 -0.48 -6.22
N TRP A 118 15.10 -1.57 -5.55
CA TRP A 118 13.98 -2.40 -5.96
C TRP A 118 12.90 -2.45 -4.90
N ILE A 119 11.65 -2.40 -5.35
CA ILE A 119 10.47 -2.59 -4.50
C ILE A 119 9.75 -3.85 -4.99
N GLY A 120 9.66 -4.84 -4.11
CA GLY A 120 8.86 -6.04 -4.32
C GLY A 120 7.52 -5.91 -3.59
N MET A 121 6.44 -6.34 -4.23
CA MET A 121 5.12 -6.38 -3.63
C MET A 121 4.40 -7.67 -4.05
N GLN A 122 3.83 -8.38 -3.08
CA GLN A 122 3.00 -9.56 -3.33
C GLN A 122 1.53 -9.15 -3.19
N VAL A 123 0.79 -9.17 -4.31
CA VAL A 123 -0.64 -8.85 -4.35
C VAL A 123 -1.43 -9.93 -5.06
N LYS A 124 -2.63 -10.20 -4.56
CA LYS A 124 -3.59 -11.09 -5.21
C LYS A 124 -4.57 -10.27 -6.03
N LYS A 125 -4.61 -10.50 -7.35
CA LYS A 125 -5.59 -9.86 -8.23
C LYS A 125 -7.00 -10.39 -7.93
N LEU A 126 -7.94 -9.50 -7.61
CA LEU A 126 -9.32 -9.86 -7.27
C LEU A 126 -10.27 -9.62 -8.45
N ASN A 127 -10.23 -10.51 -9.46
CA ASN A 127 -11.10 -10.47 -10.65
C ASN A 127 -11.12 -9.08 -11.34
N ARG A 128 -12.31 -8.46 -11.50
CA ARG A 128 -12.52 -7.13 -12.11
C ARG A 128 -12.31 -5.95 -11.14
N ARG A 129 -11.58 -6.14 -10.05
CA ARG A 129 -11.26 -5.06 -9.11
C ARG A 129 -9.94 -4.41 -9.48
N GLU A 130 -9.90 -3.12 -9.26
CA GLU A 130 -8.78 -2.28 -9.58
C GLU A 130 -7.85 -2.11 -8.37
N LEU A 131 -6.58 -1.81 -8.64
CA LEU A 131 -5.56 -1.53 -7.65
C LEU A 131 -4.75 -0.33 -8.12
N SER A 132 -4.35 0.52 -7.17
CA SER A 132 -3.33 1.55 -7.40
C SER A 132 -2.35 1.56 -6.23
N PHE A 133 -1.08 1.79 -6.51
CA PHE A 133 -0.07 2.04 -5.49
C PHE A 133 0.84 3.20 -5.90
N GLU A 134 1.41 3.85 -4.90
CA GLU A 134 2.23 5.04 -5.06
C GLU A 134 3.54 4.89 -4.28
N VAL A 135 4.61 5.38 -4.89
CA VAL A 135 5.94 5.44 -4.26
C VAL A 135 6.47 6.85 -4.40
N GLY A 136 6.71 7.50 -3.25
CA GLY A 136 7.45 8.75 -3.20
C GLY A 136 8.94 8.48 -3.40
N VAL A 137 9.56 9.20 -4.34
CA VAL A 137 10.99 9.10 -4.65
C VAL A 137 11.66 10.44 -4.44
N VAL A 138 12.95 10.40 -4.10
CA VAL A 138 13.79 11.58 -3.99
C VAL A 138 15.02 11.36 -4.87
N ASP A 139 15.29 12.31 -5.76
CA ASP A 139 16.47 12.21 -6.62
C ASP A 139 17.76 12.62 -5.89
N SER A 140 18.91 12.45 -6.56
CA SER A 140 20.23 12.82 -6.02
C SER A 140 20.39 14.33 -5.75
N ARG A 141 19.50 15.17 -6.29
CA ARG A 141 19.46 16.62 -6.05
C ARG A 141 18.48 16.99 -4.94
N GLY A 142 17.85 16.02 -4.28
CA GLY A 142 16.86 16.24 -3.23
C GLY A 142 15.49 16.66 -3.73
N ARG A 143 15.19 16.52 -5.03
CA ARG A 143 13.87 16.80 -5.60
C ARG A 143 12.95 15.61 -5.39
N GLU A 144 11.71 15.90 -4.99
CA GLU A 144 10.69 14.87 -4.74
C GLU A 144 9.88 14.59 -5.99
N GLY A 145 9.55 13.32 -6.19
CA GLY A 145 8.64 12.84 -7.22
C GLY A 145 7.73 11.74 -6.67
N VAL A 146 6.68 11.41 -7.41
CA VAL A 146 5.78 10.30 -7.08
C VAL A 146 5.60 9.44 -8.32
N ILE A 147 5.86 8.14 -8.16
CA ILE A 147 5.57 7.12 -9.17
C ILE A 147 4.25 6.47 -8.77
N ARG A 148 3.24 6.56 -9.62
CA ARG A 148 1.93 5.91 -9.43
C ARG A 148 1.74 4.81 -10.47
N CYS A 149 1.42 3.62 -9.99
CA CYS A 149 1.06 2.48 -10.82
C CYS A 149 -0.41 2.14 -10.56
N SER A 150 -1.21 2.02 -11.62
CA SER A 150 -2.66 1.81 -11.51
C SER A 150 -3.12 0.77 -12.54
N SER A 151 -3.96 -0.18 -12.14
CA SER A 151 -4.40 -1.28 -13.02
C SER A 151 -5.43 -0.88 -14.07
N TYR A 152 -6.03 0.31 -13.95
CA TYR A 152 -7.11 0.82 -14.81
C TYR A 152 -6.64 1.83 -15.86
N LYS A 153 -5.35 2.20 -15.82
CA LYS A 153 -4.76 3.05 -16.85
C LYS A 153 -4.08 2.16 -17.88
N VAL A 154 -4.49 2.28 -19.14
CA VAL A 154 -3.75 1.70 -20.25
C VAL A 154 -2.65 2.69 -20.63
N GLY A 155 -1.41 2.21 -20.69
CA GLY A 155 -0.27 3.05 -21.05
C GLY A 155 -0.37 3.56 -22.48
N LEU A 156 0.20 4.72 -22.78
CA LEU A 156 0.16 5.36 -24.11
C LEU A 156 0.63 4.47 -25.28
N TYR A 157 1.34 3.36 -25.01
CA TYR A 157 1.80 2.41 -26.03
C TYR A 157 0.78 1.34 -26.43
N SER A 158 -0.28 1.10 -25.66
CA SER A 158 -1.27 0.05 -25.99
C SER A 158 -2.21 0.45 -27.14
N THR A 159 -2.29 1.74 -27.46
CA THR A 159 -3.16 2.24 -28.53
C THR A 159 -2.54 2.08 -29.92
N LEU A 160 -1.24 1.77 -30.01
CA LEU A 160 -0.54 1.58 -31.28
C LEU A 160 -0.69 0.17 -31.86
N GLU A 161 -1.11 -0.82 -31.07
CA GLU A 161 -1.31 -2.21 -31.55
C GLU A 161 -2.77 -2.59 -31.83
N GLN A 162 -3.74 -1.69 -31.64
CA GLN A 162 -5.15 -1.94 -31.95
C GLN A 162 -5.63 -1.33 -33.27
N GLY A 163 -4.70 -0.90 -34.14
CA GLY A 163 -4.99 -0.38 -35.47
C GLY A 163 -4.43 -1.27 -36.58
N VAL A 164 -4.99 -2.47 -36.76
CA VAL A 164 -4.95 -3.24 -38.02
C VAL A 164 -6.31 -3.90 -38.21
#